data_AF-A0ABD3NLS7-F1
#
_entry.id   AF-A0ABD3NLS7-F1
#
_cell.length_a   1.000
_cell.length_b   1.000
_cell.length_c   1.000
_cell.angle_alpha   90.00
_cell.angle_beta   90.00
_cell.angle_gamma   90.00
#
_symmetry.space_group_name_H-M   'P 1'
#
loop_
_entity.id
_entity.type
_entity.pdbx_description
1 polymer ?
#
loop_
_entity_poly.entity_id
_entity_poly.type
_entity_poly.pdbx_seq_one_letter_code
_entity_poly.pdbx_strand_id
1 'polypeptide(L)'
;MAINRHVRPLITIFGAIAFASPFIFKLDRLPSPTDDRPITRRLDIAIDDSDPLATATLSVIAKQNPPPAVNSDDHKRVTAILSETRDLIAQAKTLLEENGGENAHEMVNMATAKFREAKEHIRNKRAVAAAPAEEKTNLRPEERKEMEEEGTKIVDDVDRAMDVSRNMYETFISFPECIGRLFEDCLELINADLTNLGMSTVEVVVHEKRNVNQDGYNKVVIVTNEEANRVTGRTGDGIVSYPFSWDDRSLGTRILGVDGKWNCREMTPEDCCDSIKESTKNPDTRGNYLECHVFVPFGGVGNARRNDRVFINLSPDGRVHEAPLVQ
;
A
#
# COMPACT_ATOMS: atom_id res chain seq x y z
N MET A 1 -20.84 -43.59 7.62
CA MET A 1 -20.43 -42.56 6.64
C MET A 1 -19.37 -41.70 7.29
N ALA A 2 -18.09 -41.90 6.93
CA ALA A 2 -16.99 -41.09 7.44
C ALA A 2 -16.89 -39.82 6.59
N ILE A 3 -17.07 -38.65 7.22
CA ILE A 3 -16.85 -37.35 6.58
C ILE A 3 -15.36 -37.08 6.63
N ASN A 4 -14.69 -37.26 5.50
CA ASN A 4 -13.30 -36.89 5.30
C ASN A 4 -13.20 -35.36 5.36
N ARG A 5 -12.67 -34.82 6.46
CA ARG A 5 -12.36 -33.39 6.58
C ARG A 5 -11.04 -33.14 5.84
N HIS A 6 -11.12 -32.51 4.67
CA HIS A 6 -9.95 -31.95 3.99
C HIS A 6 -9.36 -30.82 4.86
N VAL A 7 -8.20 -31.10 5.44
CA VAL A 7 -7.32 -30.08 6.01
C VAL A 7 -6.74 -29.28 4.84
N ARG A 8 -7.11 -28.00 4.72
CA ARG A 8 -6.50 -27.07 3.77
C ARG A 8 -5.27 -26.43 4.44
N PRO A 9 -4.10 -26.36 3.77
CA PRO A 9 -2.93 -25.70 4.34
C PRO A 9 -3.11 -24.17 4.33
N LEU A 10 -2.70 -23.54 5.43
CA LEU A 10 -2.56 -22.09 5.59
C LEU A 10 -1.36 -21.60 4.78
N ILE A 11 -1.54 -20.55 3.98
CA ILE A 11 -0.49 -19.86 3.21
C ILE A 11 -0.46 -18.40 3.68
N THR A 12 0.71 -17.91 4.09
CA THR A 12 0.96 -16.52 4.51
C THR A 12 1.93 -15.88 3.50
N ILE A 13 1.57 -14.75 2.90
CA ILE A 13 2.24 -14.15 1.73
C ILE A 13 2.79 -12.74 2.09
N PHE A 14 4.02 -12.43 1.66
CA PHE A 14 4.67 -11.11 1.80
C PHE A 14 5.31 -10.68 0.46
N GLY A 15 5.09 -9.44 0.01
CA GLY A 15 5.66 -8.87 -1.22
C GLY A 15 6.60 -7.67 -1.00
N ALA A 16 7.56 -7.47 -1.90
CA ALA A 16 8.51 -6.33 -1.94
C ALA A 16 8.62 -5.76 -3.37
N ILE A 17 8.68 -4.43 -3.53
CA ILE A 17 8.93 -3.73 -4.80
C ILE A 17 10.14 -2.79 -4.66
N ALA A 18 11.11 -2.91 -5.57
CA ALA A 18 12.10 -1.86 -5.85
C ALA A 18 12.57 -1.91 -7.32
N PHE A 19 12.60 -0.73 -7.95
CA PHE A 19 12.99 -0.47 -9.34
C PHE A 19 14.51 -0.32 -9.49
N ALA A 20 15.08 -0.89 -10.54
CA ALA A 20 16.33 -0.44 -11.14
C ALA A 20 16.37 -0.79 -12.63
N SER A 21 16.42 0.22 -13.50
CA SER A 21 16.78 0.10 -14.92
C SER A 21 17.76 1.23 -15.28
N PRO A 22 18.85 0.95 -16.01
CA PRO A 22 19.73 1.99 -16.53
C PRO A 22 19.40 2.27 -18.00
N PHE A 23 18.69 3.37 -18.28
CA PHE A 23 18.65 3.95 -19.63
C PHE A 23 19.39 5.29 -19.64
N ILE A 24 20.51 5.31 -20.38
CA ILE A 24 21.29 6.49 -20.70
C ILE A 24 20.53 7.26 -21.78
N PHE A 25 20.01 8.44 -21.46
CA PHE A 25 19.60 9.43 -22.46
C PHE A 25 20.61 10.57 -22.51
N LYS A 26 21.22 10.73 -23.69
CA LYS A 26 21.96 11.93 -24.09
C LYS A 26 20.98 13.11 -24.11
N LEU A 27 21.23 14.12 -23.27
CA LEU A 27 20.50 15.38 -23.28
C LEU A 27 21.25 16.38 -24.17
N ASP A 28 20.69 16.67 -25.34
CA ASP A 28 21.03 17.90 -26.07
C ASP A 28 20.45 19.11 -25.32
N ARG A 29 21.30 20.12 -25.12
CA ARG A 29 20.97 21.38 -24.45
C ARG A 29 19.95 22.17 -25.28
N LEU A 30 18.80 22.48 -24.67
CA LEU A 30 17.94 23.59 -25.05
C LEU A 30 17.66 24.50 -23.83
N PRO A 31 17.37 25.79 -24.06
CA PRO A 31 17.68 26.86 -23.11
C PRO A 31 16.71 26.92 -21.93
N SER A 32 17.26 27.32 -20.79
CA SER A 32 16.60 27.52 -19.50
C SER A 32 15.46 28.55 -19.57
N PRO A 33 14.28 28.22 -19.01
CA PRO A 33 13.43 29.19 -18.34
C PRO A 33 13.77 29.25 -16.84
N THR A 34 13.80 30.47 -16.33
CA THR A 34 14.08 30.86 -14.95
C THR A 34 12.87 30.64 -14.04
N ASP A 35 12.71 29.44 -13.48
CA ASP A 35 11.76 29.23 -12.38
C ASP A 35 12.35 28.23 -11.37
N ASP A 36 12.82 28.75 -10.23
CA ASP A 36 13.44 28.02 -9.12
C ASP A 36 12.38 27.34 -8.23
N ARG A 37 11.60 26.42 -8.81
CA ARG A 37 10.75 25.52 -8.01
C ARG A 37 11.07 24.06 -8.32
N PRO A 38 11.37 23.23 -7.30
CA PRO A 38 11.60 21.81 -7.52
C PRO A 38 10.29 21.15 -7.97
N ILE A 39 10.27 20.62 -9.19
CA ILE A 39 9.20 19.77 -9.69
C ILE A 39 9.34 18.41 -9.00
N THR A 40 8.53 18.16 -7.99
CA THR A 40 8.33 16.82 -7.40
C THR A 40 7.58 15.95 -8.41
N ARG A 41 8.28 15.04 -9.06
CA ARG A 41 7.65 13.95 -9.80
C ARG A 41 7.25 12.86 -8.80
N ARG A 42 5.96 12.67 -8.58
CA ARG A 42 5.41 11.52 -7.85
C ARG A 42 4.71 10.60 -8.84
N LEU A 43 5.00 9.31 -8.73
CA LEU A 43 4.39 8.24 -9.52
C LEU A 43 3.22 7.69 -8.70
N ASP A 44 1.99 7.82 -9.19
CA ASP A 44 0.83 7.19 -8.58
C ASP A 44 0.78 5.71 -9.00
N ILE A 45 0.69 4.81 -8.01
CA ILE A 45 0.47 3.38 -8.24
C ILE A 45 -1.01 3.10 -8.07
N ALA A 46 -1.71 2.84 -9.18
CA ALA A 46 -3.02 2.22 -9.16
C ALA A 46 -2.84 0.69 -9.09
N ILE A 47 -3.56 0.03 -8.18
CA ILE A 47 -3.69 -1.43 -8.15
C ILE A 47 -4.90 -1.77 -9.02
N ASP A 48 -4.62 -2.20 -10.24
CA ASP A 48 -5.61 -2.71 -11.21
C ASP A 48 -5.91 -4.18 -10.87
N ASP A 49 -7.19 -4.55 -10.93
CA ASP A 49 -7.78 -5.88 -10.75
C ASP A 49 -7.33 -6.73 -9.54
N SER A 50 -8.23 -6.84 -8.57
CA SER A 50 -8.18 -7.81 -7.48
C SER A 50 -8.29 -9.25 -8.00
N ASP A 51 -7.15 -9.86 -8.32
CA ASP A 51 -6.96 -11.31 -8.37
C ASP A 51 -7.25 -11.93 -6.98
N PRO A 52 -7.65 -13.21 -6.86
CA PRO A 52 -8.04 -13.85 -5.60
C PRO A 52 -6.87 -14.11 -4.64
N LEU A 53 -5.70 -13.52 -4.87
CA LEU A 53 -4.48 -13.65 -4.08
C LEU A 53 -3.83 -12.27 -3.83
N ALA A 54 -4.61 -11.33 -3.27
CA ALA A 54 -4.12 -9.99 -2.95
C ALA A 54 -2.86 -10.03 -2.05
N THR A 55 -1.85 -9.28 -2.47
CA THR A 55 -0.50 -9.14 -1.92
C THR A 55 -0.44 -8.06 -0.84
N ALA A 56 0.15 -8.38 0.32
CA ALA A 56 0.46 -7.41 1.38
C ALA A 56 1.95 -7.03 1.38
N THR A 57 2.26 -5.75 1.64
CA THR A 57 3.62 -5.18 1.63
C THR A 57 4.02 -4.79 3.05
N LEU A 58 5.14 -5.32 3.57
CA LEU A 58 5.73 -4.88 4.84
C LEU A 58 7.01 -4.08 4.54
N SER A 59 6.98 -2.78 4.81
CA SER A 59 8.16 -1.91 4.79
C SER A 59 8.73 -1.76 6.21
N VAL A 60 10.06 -1.88 6.35
CA VAL A 60 10.74 -1.81 7.65
C VAL A 60 11.18 -0.37 7.92
N ILE A 61 10.70 0.20 9.02
CA ILE A 61 11.09 1.52 9.51
C ILE A 61 12.48 1.48 10.15
N ALA A 62 13.37 2.38 9.73
CA ALA A 62 14.59 2.70 10.47
C ALA A 62 14.25 3.66 11.63
N LYS A 63 14.63 3.29 12.87
CA LYS A 63 14.50 4.17 14.04
C LYS A 63 15.39 5.41 13.90
N GLN A 64 15.00 6.51 14.56
CA GLN A 64 15.72 7.80 14.61
C GLN A 64 17.19 7.72 15.11
N ASN A 65 17.57 6.60 15.72
CA ASN A 65 18.97 6.24 15.95
C ASN A 65 19.33 5.13 14.97
N PRO A 66 20.08 5.39 13.89
CA PRO A 66 20.46 4.34 12.98
C PRO A 66 21.22 3.28 13.78
N PRO A 67 20.77 2.01 13.80
CA PRO A 67 21.62 0.94 14.33
C PRO A 67 22.95 0.97 13.58
N PRO A 68 24.05 0.48 14.19
CA PRO A 68 25.37 0.52 13.58
C PRO A 68 25.29 0.06 12.13
N ALA A 69 25.84 0.91 11.27
CA ALA A 69 25.63 0.90 9.82
C ALA A 69 25.71 -0.53 9.26
N VAL A 70 24.65 -0.96 8.58
CA VAL A 70 24.72 -2.13 7.70
C VAL A 70 25.85 -1.83 6.72
N ASN A 71 26.95 -2.59 6.78
CA ASN A 71 28.09 -2.31 5.93
C ASN A 71 27.70 -2.53 4.45
N SER A 72 28.43 -1.90 3.52
CA SER A 72 28.15 -2.01 2.08
C SER A 72 28.06 -3.47 1.60
N ASP A 73 28.84 -4.36 2.20
CA ASP A 73 28.86 -5.77 1.81
C ASP A 73 27.61 -6.53 2.29
N ASP A 74 27.11 -6.24 3.48
CA ASP A 74 25.85 -6.76 4.01
C ASP A 74 24.67 -6.25 3.18
N HIS A 75 24.70 -4.96 2.79
CA HIS A 75 23.70 -4.41 1.88
C HIS A 75 23.72 -5.14 0.54
N LYS A 76 24.89 -5.25 -0.12
CA LYS A 76 25.02 -5.99 -1.40
C LYS A 76 24.51 -7.42 -1.29
N ARG A 77 24.82 -8.13 -0.19
CA ARG A 77 24.37 -9.50 0.04
C ARG A 77 22.85 -9.58 0.21
N VAL A 78 22.26 -8.74 1.05
CA VAL A 78 20.80 -8.72 1.25
C VAL A 78 20.09 -8.38 -0.06
N THR A 79 20.58 -7.38 -0.81
CA THR A 79 20.03 -7.03 -2.13
C THR A 79 20.10 -8.19 -3.11
N ALA A 80 21.21 -8.93 -3.16
CA ALA A 80 21.34 -10.10 -4.03
C ALA A 80 20.32 -11.20 -3.68
N ILE A 81 20.16 -11.53 -2.38
CA ILE A 81 19.18 -12.53 -1.94
C ILE A 81 17.74 -12.10 -2.27
N LEU A 82 17.42 -10.81 -2.08
CA LEU A 82 16.08 -10.28 -2.41
C LEU A 82 15.82 -10.26 -3.92
N SER A 83 16.84 -9.98 -4.74
CA SER A 83 16.73 -10.08 -6.20
C SER A 83 16.46 -11.51 -6.65
N GLU A 84 17.21 -12.49 -6.15
CA GLU A 84 16.98 -13.92 -6.43
C GLU A 84 15.57 -14.35 -6.01
N THR A 85 15.14 -13.90 -4.83
CA THR A 85 13.79 -14.17 -4.31
C THR A 85 12.70 -13.64 -5.26
N ARG A 86 12.88 -12.41 -5.75
CA ARG A 86 11.96 -11.79 -6.72
C ARG A 86 11.89 -12.59 -8.02
N ASP A 87 13.04 -13.01 -8.53
CA ASP A 87 13.11 -13.74 -9.80
C ASP A 87 12.48 -15.14 -9.69
N LEU A 88 12.60 -15.80 -8.52
CA LEU A 88 11.89 -17.06 -8.22
C LEU A 88 10.37 -16.86 -8.17
N ILE A 89 9.89 -15.77 -7.57
CA ILE A 89 8.45 -15.45 -7.51
C ILE A 89 7.91 -15.16 -8.91
N ALA A 90 8.65 -14.42 -9.73
CA ALA A 90 8.27 -14.13 -11.11
C ALA A 90 8.13 -15.43 -11.93
N GLN A 91 9.10 -16.36 -11.79
CA GLN A 91 9.03 -17.67 -12.45
C GLN A 91 7.85 -18.51 -11.94
N ALA A 92 7.58 -18.50 -10.63
CA ALA A 92 6.43 -19.19 -10.05
C ALA A 92 5.11 -18.69 -10.64
N LYS A 93 5.00 -17.37 -10.85
CA LYS A 93 3.81 -16.76 -11.48
C LYS A 93 3.61 -17.27 -12.90
N THR A 94 4.65 -17.25 -13.73
CA THR A 94 4.58 -17.79 -15.10
C THR A 94 4.18 -19.26 -15.12
N LEU A 95 4.72 -20.08 -14.20
CA LEU A 95 4.38 -21.50 -14.12
C LEU A 95 2.92 -21.77 -13.71
N LEU A 96 2.35 -20.91 -12.85
CA LEU A 96 0.92 -21.00 -12.48
C LEU A 96 0.01 -20.73 -13.66
N GLU A 97 0.38 -19.80 -14.53
CA GLU A 97 -0.38 -19.45 -15.73
C GLU A 97 -0.31 -20.57 -16.79
N GLU A 98 0.80 -21.31 -16.87
CA GLU A 98 1.05 -22.27 -17.95
C GLU A 98 0.61 -23.72 -17.66
N ASN A 99 0.90 -24.31 -16.49
CA ASN A 99 0.89 -25.79 -16.36
C ASN A 99 0.39 -26.38 -15.03
N GLY A 100 -0.24 -25.59 -14.15
CA GLY A 100 -0.76 -26.11 -12.88
C GLY A 100 0.30 -26.22 -11.78
N GLY A 101 -0.14 -25.99 -10.54
CA GLY A 101 0.66 -25.33 -9.50
C GLY A 101 1.80 -26.09 -8.81
N GLU A 102 2.09 -27.36 -9.13
CA GLU A 102 3.06 -28.14 -8.32
C GLU A 102 4.49 -27.56 -8.42
N ASN A 103 4.98 -27.27 -9.63
CA ASN A 103 6.29 -26.64 -9.82
C ASN A 103 6.32 -25.18 -9.32
N ALA A 104 5.19 -24.48 -9.39
CA ALA A 104 5.08 -23.13 -8.86
C ALA A 104 5.17 -23.11 -7.33
N HIS A 105 4.58 -24.09 -6.65
CA HIS A 105 4.69 -24.24 -5.20
C HIS A 105 6.15 -24.48 -4.78
N GLU A 106 6.91 -25.27 -5.53
CA GLU A 106 8.33 -25.46 -5.26
C GLU A 106 9.12 -24.14 -5.35
N MET A 107 8.89 -23.35 -6.41
CA MET A 107 9.53 -22.05 -6.60
C MET A 107 9.19 -21.05 -5.48
N VAL A 108 7.93 -21.04 -5.03
CA VAL A 108 7.50 -20.21 -3.88
C VAL A 108 8.17 -20.66 -2.58
N ASN A 109 8.32 -21.97 -2.37
CA ASN A 109 9.03 -22.49 -1.19
C ASN A 109 10.51 -22.10 -1.20
N MET A 110 11.17 -22.15 -2.36
CA MET A 110 12.55 -21.69 -2.53
C MET A 110 12.69 -20.19 -2.24
N ALA A 111 11.79 -19.37 -2.80
CA ALA A 111 11.75 -17.93 -2.54
C ALA A 111 11.58 -17.64 -1.04
N THR A 112 10.70 -18.39 -0.38
CA THR A 112 10.46 -18.28 1.07
C THR A 112 11.72 -18.63 1.88
N ALA A 113 12.45 -19.67 1.50
CA ALA A 113 13.70 -20.05 2.15
C ALA A 113 14.78 -18.97 2.00
N LYS A 114 14.92 -18.40 0.80
CA LYS A 114 15.85 -17.28 0.53
C LYS A 114 15.50 -16.03 1.33
N PHE A 115 14.21 -15.69 1.41
CA PHE A 115 13.78 -14.57 2.24
C PHE A 115 14.08 -14.79 3.73
N ARG A 116 13.92 -16.03 4.23
CA ARG A 116 14.31 -16.40 5.60
C ARG A 116 15.81 -16.24 5.82
N GLU A 117 16.64 -16.62 4.85
CA GLU A 117 18.10 -16.41 4.89
C GLU A 117 18.44 -14.92 5.04
N ALA A 118 17.83 -14.04 4.24
CA ALA A 118 18.03 -12.60 4.35
C ALA A 118 17.65 -12.06 5.74
N LYS A 119 16.53 -12.54 6.29
CA LYS A 119 16.04 -12.15 7.62
C LYS A 119 16.98 -12.61 8.73
N GLU A 120 17.47 -13.84 8.67
CA GLU A 120 18.44 -14.39 9.62
C GLU A 120 19.78 -13.64 9.55
N HIS A 121 20.24 -13.29 8.35
CA HIS A 121 21.46 -12.49 8.15
C HIS A 121 21.35 -11.13 8.88
N ILE A 122 20.22 -10.41 8.67
CA ILE A 122 19.96 -9.13 9.33
C ILE A 122 19.87 -9.30 10.86
N ARG A 123 19.20 -10.36 11.34
CA ARG A 123 19.04 -10.64 12.77
C ARG A 123 20.38 -10.94 13.44
N ASN A 124 21.21 -11.79 12.85
CA ASN A 124 22.52 -12.18 13.38
C ASN A 124 23.46 -10.96 13.46
N LYS A 125 23.44 -10.09 12.45
CA LYS A 125 24.23 -8.85 12.47
C LYS A 125 23.77 -7.88 13.55
N ARG A 126 22.46 -7.74 13.76
CA ARG A 126 21.93 -6.96 14.89
C ARG A 126 22.32 -7.53 16.25
N ALA A 127 22.34 -8.85 16.40
CA ALA A 127 22.74 -9.50 17.64
C ALA A 127 24.23 -9.25 17.97
N VAL A 128 25.12 -9.30 16.97
CA VAL A 128 26.55 -8.99 17.12
C VAL A 128 26.76 -7.51 17.46
N ALA A 129 26.01 -6.62 16.81
CA ALA A 129 26.05 -5.19 17.06
C ALA A 129 25.51 -4.76 18.44
N ALA A 130 24.57 -5.52 19.01
CA ALA A 130 23.96 -5.23 20.29
C ALA A 130 24.71 -5.86 21.49
N ALA A 131 25.75 -6.66 21.24
CA ALA A 131 26.61 -7.14 22.30
C ALA A 131 27.32 -5.94 22.96
N PRO A 132 27.18 -5.74 24.28
CA PRO A 132 27.74 -4.58 24.95
C PRO A 132 29.25 -4.56 24.73
N ALA A 133 29.75 -3.43 24.24
CA ALA A 133 31.17 -3.12 24.13
C ALA A 133 31.79 -2.91 25.52
N GLU A 134 31.69 -3.92 26.38
CA GLU A 134 32.54 -4.01 27.56
C GLU A 134 33.93 -4.43 27.09
N GLU A 135 34.96 -3.71 27.52
CA GLU A 135 36.37 -4.13 27.49
C GLU A 135 37.23 -3.79 26.25
N LYS A 136 37.41 -2.50 25.91
CA LYS A 136 38.65 -2.01 25.24
C LYS A 136 39.03 -0.58 25.66
N THR A 137 39.52 -0.39 26.89
CA THR A 137 40.06 0.90 27.39
C THR A 137 41.60 0.95 27.49
N ASN A 138 42.34 0.02 26.89
CA ASN A 138 43.81 0.01 26.92
C ASN A 138 44.46 0.11 25.53
N LEU A 139 44.11 1.13 24.73
CA LEU A 139 44.83 1.44 23.47
C LEU A 139 45.86 2.55 23.69
N ARG A 140 47.04 2.40 23.07
CA ARG A 140 48.18 3.32 23.22
C ARG A 140 47.90 4.65 22.49
N PRO A 141 48.45 5.78 22.97
CA PRO A 141 48.20 7.11 22.40
C PRO A 141 48.56 7.27 20.91
N GLU A 142 49.45 6.43 20.39
CA GLU A 142 49.92 6.51 19.00
C GLU A 142 48.90 5.96 17.99
N GLU A 143 48.07 4.99 18.39
CA GLU A 143 47.00 4.41 17.54
C GLU A 143 45.77 5.33 17.43
N ARG A 144 45.67 6.36 18.29
CA ARG A 144 44.58 7.36 18.22
C ARG A 144 44.73 8.33 17.04
N LYS A 145 45.96 8.58 16.57
CA LYS A 145 46.19 9.58 15.51
C LYS A 145 45.85 9.08 14.11
N GLU A 146 46.07 7.79 13.82
CA GLU A 146 45.70 7.22 12.52
C GLU A 146 44.17 7.05 12.37
N MET A 147 43.44 6.78 13.47
CA MET A 147 41.97 6.73 13.45
C MET A 147 41.29 8.10 13.20
N GLU A 148 41.92 9.21 13.60
CA GLU A 148 41.38 10.56 13.37
C GLU A 148 41.49 11.00 11.90
N GLU A 149 42.56 10.62 11.18
CA GLU A 149 42.70 10.95 9.75
C GLU A 149 41.81 10.10 8.85
N GLU A 150 41.59 8.82 9.18
CA GLU A 150 40.68 7.95 8.41
C GLU A 150 39.19 8.28 8.68
N GLY A 151 38.87 8.82 9.86
CA GLY A 151 37.53 9.30 10.21
C GLY A 151 37.02 10.44 9.34
N THR A 152 37.89 11.31 8.82
CA THR A 152 37.46 12.47 8.01
C THR A 152 37.01 12.12 6.59
N LYS A 153 37.50 11.01 6.00
CA LYS A 153 36.99 10.53 4.69
C LYS A 153 35.65 9.82 4.78
N ILE A 154 35.27 9.33 5.96
CA ILE A 154 33.99 8.65 6.17
C ILE A 154 32.83 9.67 6.27
N VAL A 155 33.10 10.91 6.74
CA VAL A 155 32.06 11.94 6.93
C VAL A 155 31.37 12.34 5.62
N ASP A 156 32.12 12.48 4.52
CA ASP A 156 31.54 12.87 3.22
C ASP A 156 30.70 11.76 2.55
N ASP A 157 31.00 10.49 2.81
CA ASP A 157 30.19 9.36 2.32
C ASP A 157 28.96 9.10 3.20
N VAL A 158 29.02 9.46 4.49
CA VAL A 158 27.87 9.41 5.42
C VAL A 158 26.81 10.43 5.01
N ASP A 159 27.18 11.66 4.65
CA ASP A 159 26.22 12.68 4.21
C ASP A 159 25.53 12.29 2.88
N ARG A 160 26.26 11.64 1.96
CA ARG A 160 25.69 11.12 0.70
C ARG A 160 24.82 9.87 0.88
N ALA A 161 25.14 9.02 1.87
CA ALA A 161 24.28 7.89 2.24
C ALA A 161 23.04 8.33 3.04
N MET A 162 23.12 9.45 3.79
CA MET A 162 22.00 10.00 4.55
C MET A 162 20.91 10.57 3.64
N ASP A 163 21.24 11.17 2.50
CA ASP A 163 20.24 11.70 1.55
C ASP A 163 19.46 10.59 0.81
N VAL A 164 20.04 9.40 0.62
CA VAL A 164 19.30 8.22 0.09
C VAL A 164 18.42 7.57 1.17
N SER A 165 18.71 7.80 2.46
CA SER A 165 18.00 7.18 3.60
C SER A 165 16.70 7.89 4.02
N ARG A 166 16.36 9.03 3.41
CA ARG A 166 15.13 9.80 3.70
C ARG A 166 13.98 9.51 2.74
N ASN A 167 14.04 8.42 1.99
CA ASN A 167 12.84 7.86 1.39
C ASN A 167 12.03 7.21 2.51
N MET A 168 11.18 8.01 3.16
CA MET A 168 10.22 7.57 4.16
C MET A 168 9.27 6.58 3.50
N TYR A 169 9.54 5.29 3.67
CA TYR A 169 8.63 4.25 3.19
C TYR A 169 7.34 4.34 3.99
N GLU A 170 6.23 4.50 3.28
CA GLU A 170 4.91 4.38 3.86
C GLU A 170 4.64 2.90 4.14
N THR A 171 4.21 2.58 5.35
CA THR A 171 3.90 1.21 5.76
C THR A 171 2.39 1.08 5.86
N PHE A 172 1.80 0.28 4.98
CA PHE A 172 0.39 -0.11 5.04
C PHE A 172 0.31 -1.49 5.66
N ILE A 173 -0.53 -1.66 6.68
CA ILE A 173 -0.81 -2.96 7.27
C ILE A 173 -2.19 -3.40 6.78
N SER A 174 -2.26 -4.54 6.11
CA SER A 174 -3.51 -5.13 5.63
C SER A 174 -3.81 -6.45 6.33
N PHE A 175 -5.10 -6.75 6.53
CA PHE A 175 -5.57 -7.95 7.23
C PHE A 175 -6.46 -8.82 6.31
N PRO A 176 -5.89 -9.49 5.30
CA PRO A 176 -6.67 -10.29 4.35
C PRO A 176 -7.44 -11.46 4.99
N GLU A 177 -6.96 -11.99 6.12
CA GLU A 177 -7.60 -13.06 6.89
C GLU A 177 -8.94 -12.68 7.52
N CYS A 178 -9.24 -11.38 7.58
CA CYS A 178 -10.53 -10.89 8.02
C CYS A 178 -11.64 -11.10 6.99
N ILE A 179 -11.33 -11.23 5.69
CA ILE A 179 -12.35 -11.32 4.64
C ILE A 179 -13.26 -12.53 4.91
N GLY A 180 -14.56 -12.28 4.99
CA GLY A 180 -15.59 -13.27 5.27
C GLY A 180 -15.78 -13.63 6.75
N ARG A 181 -14.96 -13.10 7.68
CA ARG A 181 -15.16 -13.26 9.13
C ARG A 181 -16.19 -12.27 9.66
N LEU A 182 -16.76 -12.56 10.83
CA LEU A 182 -17.58 -11.59 11.56
C LEU A 182 -16.71 -10.43 12.04
N PHE A 183 -17.33 -9.26 12.21
CA PHE A 183 -16.64 -8.06 12.70
C PHE A 183 -15.87 -8.30 14.00
N GLU A 184 -16.49 -8.98 14.98
CA GLU A 184 -15.89 -9.27 16.29
C GLU A 184 -14.62 -10.12 16.16
N ASP A 185 -14.69 -11.23 15.41
CA ASP A 185 -13.55 -12.12 15.16
C ASP A 185 -12.38 -11.39 14.48
N CYS A 186 -12.69 -10.51 13.51
CA CYS A 186 -11.69 -9.73 12.81
C CYS A 186 -11.05 -8.68 13.73
N LEU A 187 -11.85 -8.02 14.56
CA LEU A 187 -11.38 -7.02 15.51
C LEU A 187 -10.42 -7.63 16.53
N GLU A 188 -10.67 -8.86 16.99
CA GLU A 188 -9.76 -9.60 17.86
C GLU A 188 -8.40 -9.87 17.19
N LEU A 189 -8.41 -10.30 15.92
CA LEU A 189 -7.18 -10.54 15.15
C LEU A 189 -6.38 -9.26 14.94
N ILE A 190 -7.03 -8.18 14.52
CA ILE A 190 -6.41 -6.87 14.31
C ILE A 190 -5.78 -6.38 15.61
N ASN A 191 -6.49 -6.43 16.73
CA ASN A 191 -5.98 -5.97 18.01
C ASN A 191 -4.80 -6.82 18.52
N ALA A 192 -4.82 -8.14 18.30
CA ALA A 192 -3.71 -9.01 18.66
C ALA A 192 -2.44 -8.64 17.88
N ASP A 193 -2.55 -8.42 16.57
CA ASP A 193 -1.43 -8.07 15.71
C ASP A 193 -0.90 -6.65 15.97
N LEU A 194 -1.80 -5.68 16.18
CA LEU A 194 -1.41 -4.31 16.54
C LEU A 194 -0.70 -4.26 17.90
N THR A 195 -1.15 -5.06 18.87
CA THR A 195 -0.49 -5.19 20.18
C THR A 195 0.92 -5.77 20.01
N ASN A 196 1.08 -6.80 19.16
CA ASN A 196 2.38 -7.39 18.86
C ASN A 196 3.35 -6.40 18.17
N LEU A 197 2.81 -5.42 17.45
CA LEU A 197 3.56 -4.32 16.84
C LEU A 197 3.84 -3.15 17.79
N GLY A 198 3.28 -3.17 19.01
CA GLY A 198 3.41 -2.10 19.99
C GLY A 198 2.54 -0.87 19.70
N MET A 199 1.48 -1.01 18.87
CA MET A 199 0.50 0.04 18.62
C MET A 199 -0.63 -0.10 19.65
N SER A 200 -0.67 0.80 20.63
CA SER A 200 -1.50 0.65 21.84
C SER A 200 -2.97 1.02 21.65
N THR A 201 -3.32 1.84 20.67
CA THR A 201 -4.68 2.30 20.42
C THR A 201 -4.85 2.68 18.95
N VAL A 202 -5.77 2.02 18.26
CA VAL A 202 -6.14 2.34 16.88
C VAL A 202 -7.64 2.64 16.85
N GLU A 203 -8.01 3.75 16.21
CA GLU A 203 -9.38 4.15 15.97
C GLU A 203 -9.95 3.25 14.86
N VAL A 204 -10.92 2.41 15.23
CA VAL A 204 -11.59 1.53 14.26
C VAL A 204 -12.75 2.28 13.62
N VAL A 205 -12.64 2.51 12.32
CA VAL A 205 -13.68 3.13 11.50
C VAL A 205 -14.40 2.03 10.73
N VAL A 206 -15.65 1.77 11.12
CA VAL A 206 -16.49 0.75 10.47
C VAL A 206 -17.35 1.42 9.41
N HIS A 207 -17.21 0.97 8.17
CA HIS A 207 -18.09 1.37 7.08
C HIS A 207 -18.94 0.19 6.66
N GLU A 208 -20.25 0.38 6.63
CA GLU A 208 -21.14 -0.61 6.04
C GLU A 208 -21.25 -0.36 4.53
N LYS A 209 -21.22 -1.44 3.74
CA LYS A 209 -21.51 -1.37 2.31
C LYS A 209 -22.94 -0.90 2.14
N ARG A 210 -23.08 0.29 1.54
CA ARG A 210 -24.38 0.93 1.30
C ARG A 210 -25.35 -0.05 0.64
N ASN A 211 -26.61 -0.01 1.06
CA ASN A 211 -27.71 -0.72 0.43
C ASN A 211 -28.82 0.23 -0.03
N VAL A 212 -29.72 -0.25 -0.90
CA VAL A 212 -30.82 0.57 -1.49
C VAL A 212 -31.87 1.05 -0.47
N ASN A 213 -31.84 0.52 0.75
CA ASN A 213 -32.77 0.86 1.83
C ASN A 213 -32.15 1.79 2.88
N GLN A 214 -30.86 2.12 2.75
CA GLN A 214 -30.15 3.02 3.67
C GLN A 214 -30.21 4.47 3.18
N ASP A 215 -30.22 5.39 4.14
CA ASP A 215 -30.06 6.81 3.85
C ASP A 215 -28.72 7.07 3.16
N GLY A 216 -28.74 7.86 2.08
CA GLY A 216 -27.57 8.12 1.26
C GLY A 216 -27.29 7.08 0.18
N TYR A 217 -28.21 6.14 -0.09
CA TYR A 217 -28.15 5.30 -1.30
C TYR A 217 -28.13 6.15 -2.58
N ASN A 218 -28.74 7.34 -2.57
CA ASN A 218 -28.77 8.31 -3.68
C ASN A 218 -27.47 9.12 -3.82
N LYS A 219 -26.45 8.87 -2.99
CA LYS A 219 -25.17 9.58 -3.08
C LYS A 219 -24.23 8.90 -4.09
N VAL A 220 -23.64 9.68 -4.98
CA VAL A 220 -22.55 9.24 -5.87
C VAL A 220 -21.24 9.74 -5.28
N VAL A 221 -20.29 8.83 -5.06
CA VAL A 221 -18.99 9.19 -4.46
C VAL A 221 -18.02 9.55 -5.59
N ILE A 222 -17.53 10.79 -5.58
CA ILE A 222 -16.55 11.32 -6.54
C ILE A 222 -15.20 11.35 -5.84
N VAL A 223 -14.29 10.45 -6.22
CA VAL A 223 -12.93 10.40 -5.67
C VAL A 223 -12.04 11.38 -6.41
N THR A 224 -11.29 12.18 -5.66
CA THR A 224 -10.46 13.28 -6.17
C THR A 224 -8.97 13.04 -5.92
N ASN A 225 -8.12 13.96 -6.39
CA ASN A 225 -6.71 14.01 -6.01
C ASN A 225 -6.52 14.65 -4.62
N GLU A 226 -5.28 14.65 -4.10
CA GLU A 226 -4.96 15.25 -2.79
C GLU A 226 -5.33 16.74 -2.71
N GLU A 227 -5.29 17.48 -3.82
CA GLU A 227 -5.69 18.90 -3.88
C GLU A 227 -7.20 19.13 -4.04
N ALA A 228 -7.99 18.06 -4.17
CA ALA A 228 -9.44 18.10 -4.41
C ALA A 228 -9.87 18.92 -5.65
N ASN A 229 -9.01 19.09 -6.64
CA ASN A 229 -9.28 19.91 -7.83
C ASN A 229 -9.54 19.09 -9.11
N ARG A 230 -9.31 17.77 -9.07
CA ARG A 230 -9.51 16.87 -10.20
C ARG A 230 -10.09 15.53 -9.76
N VAL A 231 -10.98 14.98 -10.57
CA VAL A 231 -11.52 13.63 -10.37
C VAL A 231 -10.48 12.59 -10.79
N THR A 232 -10.16 11.69 -9.87
CA THR A 232 -9.23 10.57 -10.08
C THR A 232 -9.98 9.25 -10.23
N GLY A 233 -11.18 9.14 -9.67
CA GLY A 233 -11.90 7.86 -9.62
C GLY A 233 -11.28 6.88 -8.61
N ARG A 234 -11.93 5.74 -8.37
CA ARG A 234 -11.47 4.77 -7.36
C ARG A 234 -10.15 4.10 -7.74
N THR A 235 -9.91 3.92 -9.03
CA THR A 235 -8.76 3.23 -9.64
C THR A 235 -7.77 4.20 -10.28
N GLY A 236 -7.97 5.51 -10.18
CA GLY A 236 -7.11 6.52 -10.83
C GLY A 236 -7.40 6.73 -12.32
N ASP A 237 -8.47 6.13 -12.86
CA ASP A 237 -8.86 6.23 -14.28
C ASP A 237 -9.73 7.46 -14.62
N GLY A 238 -10.23 8.17 -13.60
CA GLY A 238 -11.19 9.26 -13.74
C GLY A 238 -12.64 8.79 -13.89
N ILE A 239 -12.93 7.52 -13.65
CA ILE A 239 -14.28 6.94 -13.78
C ILE A 239 -15.01 6.99 -12.44
N VAL A 240 -16.23 7.53 -12.48
CA VAL A 240 -17.16 7.53 -11.34
C VAL A 240 -18.24 6.50 -11.61
N SER A 241 -18.59 5.68 -10.61
CA SER A 241 -19.61 4.64 -10.76
C SER A 241 -20.69 4.73 -9.69
N TYR A 242 -21.91 4.33 -10.06
CA TYR A 242 -23.04 4.20 -9.15
C TYR A 242 -23.51 2.73 -9.13
N PRO A 243 -23.48 2.05 -7.96
CA PRO A 243 -23.64 0.60 -7.92
C PRO A 243 -25.09 0.11 -7.94
N PHE A 244 -26.08 1.00 -7.86
CA PHE A 244 -27.49 0.63 -7.73
C PHE A 244 -28.28 0.93 -9.01
N SER A 245 -29.35 0.17 -9.25
CA SER A 245 -30.34 0.54 -10.25
C SER A 245 -31.14 1.75 -9.76
N TRP A 246 -31.30 2.76 -10.62
CA TRP A 246 -32.10 3.94 -10.31
C TRP A 246 -33.54 3.74 -10.78
N ASP A 247 -34.48 3.81 -9.84
CA ASP A 247 -35.90 3.68 -10.14
C ASP A 247 -36.50 5.05 -10.50
N ASP A 248 -36.25 5.49 -11.72
CA ASP A 248 -36.63 6.80 -12.23
C ASP A 248 -38.17 6.92 -12.27
N ARG A 249 -38.72 7.97 -11.64
CA ARG A 249 -40.18 8.15 -11.56
C ARG A 249 -40.86 8.24 -12.93
N SER A 250 -40.16 8.68 -13.97
CA SER A 250 -40.71 8.88 -15.31
C SER A 250 -40.26 7.82 -16.31
N LEU A 251 -39.03 7.32 -16.17
CA LEU A 251 -38.42 6.38 -17.12
C LEU A 251 -38.41 4.92 -16.63
N GLY A 252 -38.75 4.68 -15.36
CA GLY A 252 -38.68 3.38 -14.71
C GLY A 252 -37.26 3.01 -14.27
N THR A 253 -37.07 1.75 -13.86
CA THR A 253 -35.77 1.24 -13.43
C THR A 253 -34.75 1.24 -14.56
N ARG A 254 -33.62 1.93 -14.35
CA ARG A 254 -32.51 2.00 -15.29
C ARG A 254 -31.16 2.01 -14.60
N ILE A 255 -30.12 1.67 -15.36
CA ILE A 255 -28.73 1.89 -14.95
C ILE A 255 -28.36 3.32 -15.34
N LEU A 256 -27.62 4.00 -14.47
CA LEU A 256 -27.21 5.38 -14.68
C LEU A 256 -25.85 5.48 -15.39
N GLY A 257 -25.64 6.54 -16.15
CA GLY A 257 -24.43 6.67 -16.99
C GLY A 257 -24.39 5.65 -18.13
N VAL A 258 -23.20 5.46 -18.70
CA VAL A 258 -22.94 4.40 -19.69
C VAL A 258 -22.48 3.18 -18.91
N ASP A 259 -23.32 2.15 -18.84
CA ASP A 259 -23.08 0.91 -18.08
C ASP A 259 -22.77 1.11 -16.59
N GLY A 260 -23.41 2.09 -15.94
CA GLY A 260 -23.23 2.36 -14.51
C GLY A 260 -22.10 3.35 -14.22
N LYS A 261 -21.51 3.94 -15.25
CA LYS A 261 -20.27 4.73 -15.16
C LYS A 261 -20.39 6.09 -15.86
N TRP A 262 -19.71 7.08 -15.30
CA TRP A 262 -19.47 8.39 -15.90
C TRP A 262 -17.97 8.59 -16.08
N ASN A 263 -17.58 9.06 -17.25
CA ASN A 263 -16.20 9.44 -17.53
C ASN A 263 -16.00 10.90 -17.09
N CYS A 264 -15.39 11.08 -15.92
CA CYS A 264 -15.08 12.39 -15.35
C CYS A 264 -13.57 12.69 -15.41
N ARG A 265 -12.83 12.05 -16.33
CA ARG A 265 -11.40 12.24 -16.47
C ARG A 265 -11.07 13.71 -16.74
N GLU A 266 -10.11 14.25 -15.99
CA GLU A 266 -9.66 15.66 -16.07
C GLU A 266 -10.73 16.72 -15.74
N MET A 267 -11.90 16.33 -15.22
CA MET A 267 -12.92 17.26 -14.76
C MET A 267 -12.67 17.68 -13.31
N THR A 268 -13.19 18.86 -12.95
CA THR A 268 -13.34 19.23 -11.54
C THR A 268 -14.45 18.39 -10.89
N PRO A 269 -14.43 18.21 -9.57
CA PRO A 269 -15.50 17.47 -8.88
C PRO A 269 -16.89 18.09 -9.09
N GLU A 270 -16.96 19.42 -9.20
CA GLU A 270 -18.18 20.17 -9.45
C GLU A 270 -18.73 19.92 -10.86
N ASP A 271 -17.88 20.02 -11.88
CA ASP A 271 -18.27 19.78 -13.28
C ASP A 271 -18.74 18.33 -13.49
N CYS A 272 -18.04 17.37 -12.88
CA CYS A 272 -18.44 15.96 -12.90
C CYS A 272 -19.80 15.76 -12.23
N CYS A 273 -20.03 16.41 -11.08
CA CYS A 273 -21.31 16.34 -10.38
C CYS A 273 -22.46 16.91 -11.22
N ASP A 274 -22.25 18.03 -11.89
CA ASP A 274 -23.25 18.65 -12.75
C ASP A 274 -23.58 17.77 -13.95
N SER A 275 -22.58 17.12 -14.56
CA SER A 275 -22.79 16.13 -15.62
C SER A 275 -23.60 14.90 -15.14
N ILE A 276 -23.30 14.38 -13.95
CA ILE A 276 -24.06 13.28 -13.34
C ILE A 276 -25.52 13.70 -13.13
N LYS A 277 -25.75 14.87 -12.51
CA LYS A 277 -27.10 15.40 -12.27
C LYS A 277 -27.85 15.68 -13.58
N GLU A 278 -27.16 16.15 -14.61
CA GLU A 278 -27.75 16.36 -15.92
C GLU A 278 -28.21 15.06 -16.57
N SER A 279 -27.50 13.95 -16.34
CA SER A 279 -27.90 12.61 -16.79
C SER A 279 -29.09 12.02 -16.02
N THR A 280 -29.44 12.61 -14.87
CA THR A 280 -30.51 12.15 -13.97
C THR A 280 -31.36 13.31 -13.45
N LYS A 281 -32.04 14.01 -14.37
CA LYS A 281 -32.90 15.15 -14.06
C LYS A 281 -34.14 14.79 -13.23
N ASN A 282 -34.60 13.54 -13.32
CA ASN A 282 -35.81 13.09 -12.64
C ASN A 282 -35.46 12.47 -11.27
N PRO A 283 -36.30 12.71 -10.25
CA PRO A 283 -36.17 12.01 -8.98
C PRO A 283 -36.53 10.52 -9.12
N ASP A 284 -36.13 9.73 -8.14
CA ASP A 284 -36.58 8.35 -8.01
C ASP A 284 -38.07 8.26 -7.61
N THR A 285 -38.63 7.05 -7.56
CA THR A 285 -40.00 6.80 -7.11
C THR A 285 -40.26 7.24 -5.67
N ARG A 286 -39.21 7.36 -4.84
CA ARG A 286 -39.28 7.90 -3.47
C ARG A 286 -39.07 9.42 -3.39
N GLY A 287 -38.87 10.11 -4.52
CA GLY A 287 -38.74 11.57 -4.59
C GLY A 287 -37.34 12.14 -4.33
N ASN A 288 -36.32 11.29 -4.23
CA ASN A 288 -34.93 11.66 -4.03
C ASN A 288 -34.25 12.00 -5.36
N TYR A 289 -33.33 12.96 -5.31
CA TYR A 289 -32.41 13.25 -6.41
C TYR A 289 -31.04 12.65 -6.09
N LEU A 290 -30.23 12.41 -7.13
CA LEU A 290 -28.84 12.07 -6.89
C LEU A 290 -28.10 13.25 -6.24
N GLU A 291 -27.33 12.91 -5.22
CA GLU A 291 -26.42 13.82 -4.54
C GLU A 291 -24.99 13.40 -4.85
N CYS A 292 -24.09 14.36 -5.02
CA CYS A 292 -22.67 14.06 -5.18
C CYS A 292 -21.97 14.23 -3.84
N HIS A 293 -21.13 13.28 -3.48
CA HIS A 293 -20.27 13.34 -2.32
C HIS A 293 -18.81 13.32 -2.79
N VAL A 294 -18.13 14.45 -2.63
CA VAL A 294 -16.72 14.58 -2.97
C VAL A 294 -15.89 13.93 -1.87
N PHE A 295 -15.09 12.94 -2.25
CA PHE A 295 -14.16 12.25 -1.37
C PHE A 295 -12.73 12.65 -1.71
N VAL A 296 -12.04 13.23 -0.73
CA VAL A 296 -10.63 13.58 -0.83
C VAL A 296 -9.79 12.45 -0.21
N PRO A 297 -8.82 11.88 -0.93
CA PRO A 297 -7.98 10.82 -0.41
C PRO A 297 -7.18 11.28 0.80
N PHE A 298 -6.74 10.33 1.63
CA PHE A 298 -5.97 10.63 2.82
C PHE A 298 -4.64 11.32 2.50
N GLY A 299 -4.35 12.39 3.22
CA GLY A 299 -3.24 13.30 2.96
C GLY A 299 -3.61 14.48 2.07
N GLY A 300 -4.81 14.46 1.50
CA GLY A 300 -5.34 15.60 0.79
C GLY A 300 -5.90 16.71 1.69
N VAL A 301 -6.30 17.80 1.04
CA VAL A 301 -6.85 18.99 1.69
C VAL A 301 -8.10 18.62 2.50
N GLY A 302 -8.08 18.91 3.79
CA GLY A 302 -9.18 18.62 4.72
C GLY A 302 -9.26 17.16 5.20
N ASN A 303 -8.42 16.25 4.68
CA ASN A 303 -8.35 14.85 5.11
C ASN A 303 -6.91 14.45 5.45
N ALA A 304 -6.38 15.01 6.55
CA ALA A 304 -5.01 14.73 7.00
C ALA A 304 -4.78 13.23 7.22
N ARG A 305 -3.61 12.73 6.82
CA ARG A 305 -3.21 11.34 7.09
C ARG A 305 -3.17 11.11 8.59
N ARG A 306 -3.70 9.97 9.01
CA ARG A 306 -3.83 9.57 10.40
C ARG A 306 -3.47 8.11 10.48
N ASN A 307 -2.26 7.84 10.97
CA ASN A 307 -1.64 6.51 11.06
C ASN A 307 -2.23 5.62 12.18
N ASP A 308 -3.34 6.06 12.75
CA ASP A 308 -4.02 5.47 13.90
C ASP A 308 -5.43 5.02 13.55
N ARG A 309 -5.73 4.76 12.27
CA ARG A 309 -7.07 4.35 11.83
C ARG A 309 -7.08 3.02 11.09
N VAL A 310 -7.96 2.12 11.50
CA VAL A 310 -8.28 0.91 10.74
C VAL A 310 -9.65 1.07 10.10
N PHE A 311 -9.70 0.93 8.79
CA PHE A 311 -10.97 0.91 8.05
C PHE A 311 -11.45 -0.54 7.90
N ILE A 312 -12.66 -0.83 8.36
CA ILE A 312 -13.30 -2.13 8.22
C ILE A 312 -14.59 -1.98 7.43
N ASN A 313 -14.62 -2.57 6.23
CA ASN A 313 -15.79 -2.55 5.35
C ASN A 313 -16.65 -3.80 5.59
N LEU A 314 -17.84 -3.62 6.14
CA LEU A 314 -18.79 -4.69 6.45
C LEU A 314 -19.84 -4.88 5.35
N SER A 315 -20.18 -6.13 5.10
CA SER A 315 -21.38 -6.56 4.39
C SER A 315 -22.62 -6.42 5.27
N PRO A 316 -23.84 -6.39 4.69
CA PRO A 316 -25.10 -6.32 5.46
C PRO A 316 -25.32 -7.47 6.46
N ASP A 317 -24.63 -8.60 6.29
CA ASP A 317 -24.66 -9.74 7.22
C ASP A 317 -23.64 -9.62 8.37
N GLY A 318 -22.95 -8.48 8.50
CA GLY A 318 -21.95 -8.21 9.52
C GLY A 318 -20.58 -8.83 9.26
N ARG A 319 -20.35 -9.39 8.06
CA ARG A 319 -19.04 -9.95 7.67
C ARG A 319 -18.16 -8.93 6.97
N VAL A 320 -16.85 -9.03 7.17
CA VAL A 320 -15.89 -8.16 6.48
C VAL A 320 -15.82 -8.53 4.98
N HIS A 321 -16.04 -7.55 4.10
CA HIS A 321 -16.04 -7.76 2.65
C HIS A 321 -14.71 -7.41 1.98
N GLU A 322 -13.99 -6.41 2.50
CA GLU A 322 -12.68 -5.98 1.99
C GLU A 322 -11.65 -6.08 3.11
N ALA A 323 -10.40 -6.42 2.78
CA ALA A 323 -9.32 -6.52 3.76
C ALA A 323 -9.18 -5.18 4.51
N PRO A 324 -9.25 -5.18 5.85
CA PRO A 324 -9.00 -3.99 6.63
C PRO A 324 -7.60 -3.45 6.38
N LEU A 325 -7.49 -2.13 6.37
CA LEU A 325 -6.25 -1.41 6.12
C LEU A 325 -6.00 -0.43 7.27
N VAL A 326 -4.80 -0.50 7.84
CA VAL A 326 -4.24 0.55 8.69
C VAL A 326 -3.54 1.54 7.77
N GLN A 327 -4.04 2.76 7.78
CA GLN A 327 -3.43 3.92 7.14
C GLN A 327 -3.04 4.92 8.21
#